data_AF-A0A6J4N3E8-F1
#
_entry.id   AF-A0A6J4N3E8-F1
#
_cell.length_a   1.000
_cell.length_b   1.000
_cell.length_c   1.000
_cell.angle_alpha   90.00
_cell.angle_beta   90.00
_cell.angle_gamma   90.00
#
_symmetry.space_group_name_H-M   'P 1'
#
loop_
_entity.id
_entity.type
_entity.pdbx_description
1 polymer ?
#
loop_
_entity_poly.entity_id
_entity_poly.type
_entity_poly.pdbx_seq_one_letter_code
_entity_poly.pdbx_strand_id
1 'polypeptide(L)' 'MTAAVTAGASHHTTVEWHQIDWYKVHQNVRRLQARIVKATQEGRWNKVKALQRLLTRSFSGKALA' A
#
# COMPACT_ATOMS: atom_id res chain seq x y z
N MET A 1 -47.02 -2.98 -14.49
CA MET A 1 -45.76 -3.64 -14.89
C MET A 1 -44.65 -2.99 -14.10
N THR A 2 -44.08 -3.76 -13.19
CA THR A 2 -43.33 -3.29 -12.02
C THR A 2 -41.83 -3.38 -12.27
N ALA A 3 -41.12 -2.34 -11.81
CA ALA A 3 -39.68 -2.27 -11.50
C ALA A 3 -38.68 -2.60 -12.63
N ALA A 4 -38.11 -1.53 -13.21
CA ALA A 4 -36.84 -1.60 -13.91
C ALA A 4 -35.74 -2.06 -12.93
N VAL A 5 -35.01 -3.09 -13.35
CA VAL A 5 -33.82 -3.63 -12.71
C VAL A 5 -32.76 -2.53 -12.63
N THR A 6 -32.42 -2.08 -11.43
CA THR A 6 -31.24 -1.23 -11.20
C THR A 6 -30.00 -2.10 -11.35
N ALA A 7 -29.47 -2.11 -12.58
CA ALA A 7 -28.18 -2.66 -12.92
C ALA A 7 -27.06 -2.02 -12.08
N GLY A 8 -26.03 -2.82 -11.84
CA GLY A 8 -25.01 -2.60 -10.82
C GLY A 8 -24.27 -1.27 -10.90
N ALA A 9 -24.07 -0.67 -9.73
CA ALA A 9 -22.92 0.15 -9.44
C ALA A 9 -22.29 -0.46 -8.19
N SER A 10 -21.13 -1.09 -8.34
CA SER A 10 -20.24 -1.38 -7.21
C SER A 10 -20.16 -0.09 -6.39
N HIS A 11 -20.59 -0.12 -5.13
CA HIS A 11 -20.45 1.01 -4.20
C HIS A 11 -19.07 1.61 -4.43
N HIS A 12 -19.00 2.90 -4.74
CA HIS A 12 -17.75 3.51 -5.12
C HIS A 12 -16.76 3.28 -3.97
N THR A 13 -15.81 2.37 -4.17
CA THR A 13 -14.59 2.33 -3.40
C THR A 13 -13.69 3.37 -4.05
N THR A 14 -14.15 4.62 -4.14
CA THR A 14 -13.20 5.72 -4.06
C THR A 14 -12.56 5.51 -2.72
N VAL A 15 -11.36 4.95 -2.77
CA VAL A 15 -10.38 5.19 -1.74
C VAL A 15 -10.45 6.70 -1.54
N GLU A 16 -11.03 7.15 -0.43
CA GLU A 16 -11.11 8.56 -0.11
C GLU A 16 -9.67 9.01 0.08
N TRP A 17 -9.02 9.43 -1.02
CA TRP A 17 -7.62 9.84 -1.04
C TRP A 17 -7.34 10.95 -0.01
N HIS A 18 -8.38 11.71 0.34
CA HIS A 18 -8.36 12.74 1.37
C HIS A 18 -8.51 12.20 2.81
N GLN A 19 -9.05 10.99 3.00
CA GLN A 19 -9.11 10.30 4.30
C GLN A 19 -7.85 9.48 4.59
N ILE A 20 -6.99 9.25 3.59
CA ILE A 20 -5.72 8.58 3.82
C ILE A 20 -4.84 9.49 4.67
N ASP A 21 -4.42 8.97 5.82
CA ASP A 21 -3.37 9.59 6.62
C ASP A 21 -2.02 9.43 5.89
N TRP A 22 -1.73 10.39 5.00
CA TRP A 22 -0.52 10.44 4.20
C TRP A 22 0.74 10.47 5.07
N TYR A 23 0.68 11.09 6.24
CA TYR A 23 1.80 11.10 7.18
C TYR A 23 2.15 9.68 7.63
N LYS A 24 1.15 8.86 8.03
CA LYS A 24 1.36 7.45 8.36
C LYS A 24 1.89 6.64 7.16
N VAL A 25 1.36 6.89 5.97
CA VAL A 25 1.83 6.23 4.74
C VAL A 25 3.30 6.50 4.48
N HIS A 26 3.73 7.76 4.50
CA HIS A 26 5.14 8.14 4.34
C HIS A 26 6.03 7.60 5.46
N GLN A 27 5.56 7.62 6.71
CA GLN A 27 6.32 7.09 7.84
C GLN A 27 6.55 5.58 7.71
N ASN A 28 5.54 4.83 7.27
CA ASN A 28 5.64 3.39 7.03
C ASN A 28 6.63 3.08 5.90
N VAL A 29 6.57 3.82 4.78
CA VAL A 29 7.53 3.63 3.68
C VAL A 29 8.96 3.97 4.10
N ARG A 30 9.17 5.09 4.81
CA ARG A 30 10.50 5.46 5.33
C ARG A 30 11.07 4.38 6.26
N ARG A 31 10.25 3.83 7.16
CA ARG A 31 10.65 2.72 8.04
C ARG A 31 11.03 1.47 7.26
N LEU A 32 10.27 1.11 6.23
CA LEU A 32 10.58 -0.04 5.37
C LEU A 32 11.87 0.17 4.59
N GLN A 33 12.09 1.36 4.01
CA GLN A 33 13.33 1.71 3.32
C GLN A 33 14.54 1.64 4.26
N ALA A 34 14.43 2.18 5.49
CA ALA A 34 15.50 2.08 6.49
C ALA A 34 15.83 0.63 6.86
N ARG A 35 14.81 -0.23 6.98
CA ARG A 35 15.00 -1.68 7.24
C ARG A 35 15.66 -2.39 6.06
N ILE A 36 15.34 -2.00 4.82
CA ILE A 36 15.99 -2.51 3.62
C ILE A 36 17.46 -2.14 3.64
N VAL A 37 17.79 -0.86 3.85
CA VAL A 37 19.18 -0.38 3.93
C VAL A 37 19.97 -1.13 5.00
N LYS A 38 19.41 -1.28 6.20
CA LYS A 38 20.04 -2.05 7.28
C LYS A 38 20.26 -3.53 6.90
N ALA A 39 19.27 -4.18 6.30
CA ALA A 39 19.39 -5.57 5.86
C ALA A 39 20.42 -5.75 4.74
N THR A 40 20.56 -4.75 3.85
CA THR A 40 21.59 -4.72 2.81
C THR A 40 22.99 -4.59 3.42
N GLN A 41 23.17 -3.69 4.39
CA GLN A 41 24.45 -3.54 5.12
C GLN A 41 24.84 -4.81 5.88
N GLU A 42 23.86 -5.52 6.45
CA GLU A 42 24.06 -6.82 7.12
C GLU A 42 24.26 -8.00 6.14
N GLY A 43 24.22 -7.78 4.82
CA GLY A 43 24.36 -8.86 3.82
C GLY A 43 23.18 -9.84 3.77
N ARG A 44 22.04 -9.52 4.39
CA ARG A 44 20.87 -10.40 4.52
C ARG A 44 19.94 -10.30 3.32
N TRP A 45 20.37 -10.80 2.17
CA TRP A 45 19.64 -10.69 0.89
C TRP A 45 18.22 -11.28 0.90
N ASN A 46 17.99 -12.39 1.62
CA ASN A 46 16.65 -12.98 1.77
C ASN A 46 15.68 -12.02 2.47
N LYS A 47 16.19 -11.29 3.48
CA LYS A 47 15.42 -10.28 4.23
C LYS A 47 15.16 -9.05 3.37
N VAL A 48 16.14 -8.61 2.56
CA VAL A 48 15.96 -7.52 1.59
C VAL A 48 14.82 -7.84 0.61
N LYS A 49 14.84 -9.02 -0.03
CA LYS A 49 13.79 -9.46 -0.96
C LYS A 49 12.40 -9.51 -0.31
N ALA A 50 12.32 -10.02 0.93
CA ALA A 50 11.06 -10.04 1.68
C ALA A 50 10.54 -8.62 1.98
N LEU A 51 11.42 -7.70 2.38
CA LEU A 51 11.07 -6.31 2.68
C LEU A 51 10.68 -5.51 1.42
N GLN A 52 11.33 -5.74 0.29
CA GLN A 52 10.93 -5.16 -1.00
C GLN A 52 9.55 -5.66 -1.42
N ARG A 53 9.30 -6.97 -1.34
CA ARG A 53 7.99 -7.55 -1.65
C ARG A 53 6.90 -6.99 -0.72
N LEU A 54 7.21 -6.81 0.56
CA LEU A 54 6.30 -6.19 1.52
C LEU A 54 6.00 -4.73 1.14
N LEU A 55 7.01 -3.96 0.75
CA LEU A 55 6.84 -2.57 0.32
C LEU A 55 5.90 -2.47 -0.89
N THR A 56 6.15 -3.24 -1.95
CA THR A 56 5.33 -3.23 -3.18
C THR A 56 3.90 -3.72 -2.94
N ARG A 57 3.69 -4.64 -1.99
CA ARG A 57 2.34 -5.16 -1.69
C ARG A 57 1.59 -4.33 -0.64
N SER A 58 2.27 -3.48 0.11
CA SER A 58 1.66 -2.65 1.14
C SER A 58 0.75 -1.58 0.54
N PHE A 59 -0.35 -1.26 1.24
CA PHE A 59 -1.22 -0.14 0.89
C PHE A 59 -0.44 1.17 0.80
N SER A 60 0.47 1.42 1.74
CA SER A 60 1.33 2.61 1.74
C SER A 60 2.25 2.70 0.53
N GLY A 61 2.76 1.56 0.03
CA GLY A 61 3.56 1.52 -1.19
C GLY A 61 2.72 1.73 -2.45
N LYS A 62 1.48 1.22 -2.47
CA LYS A 62 0.54 1.43 -3.58
C LYS A 62 -0.06 2.83 -3.62
N ALA A 63 -0.23 3.47 -2.46
CA ALA A 63 -0.77 4.81 -2.35
C ALA A 63 0.23 5.90 -2.78
N LEU A 64 1.53 5.58 -2.81
CA LEU A 64 2.61 6.50 -3.20
C LEU A 64 3.15 6.28 -4.62
N ALA A 65 2.64 5.27 -5.34
CA ALA A 65 3.06 4.94 -6.70
C ALA A 65 2.12 5.57 -7.72
#